data_AF-A0A6B3M4S1-F1
#
_entry.id   AF-A0A6B3M4S1-F1
#
_cell.length_a   1.000
_cell.length_b   1.000
_cell.length_c   1.000
_cell.angle_alpha   90.00
_cell.angle_beta   90.00
_cell.angle_gamma   90.00
#
_symmetry.space_group_name_H-M   'P 1'
#
loop_
_entity.id
_entity.type
_entity.pdbx_description
1 polymer ?
#
loop_
_entity_poly.entity_id
_entity_poly.type
_entity_poly.pdbx_seq_one_letter_code
_entity_poly.pdbx_strand_id
1 'polypeptide(L)'
;MRYSLLSRFRGVLVGSFLGEFLGTGGLYEPVLGNCSLKLPQLKESQSHPGLSGWSEIAACGSESLIRCGRFDLEDWVNRCFAPEQSLQSPKATARSSEVAVAMLPIALFFHEDVVKLRRQVLEAAAIWQHDAQISEGVLAMAYAISLALTEKLDCAGLIPQTIAYLGTSKTPLVQQLEKIQVLWEQGASLEATVTHLYRGFQRPNQLFTPVTDISIALAFYCFLDTPEDFRLCVSRASLSRYQSQMTATLCAALSGAYNSVLGIPVDWRLGANRLGIGIERQQLADKLLALWSGVYSISEQQQQQILSVAAPREIR
;
A
#
# COMPACT_ATOMS: atom_id res chain seq x y z
N MET A 1 -10.74 17.53 8.82
CA MET A 1 -10.25 16.16 9.03
C MET A 1 -11.37 15.20 9.31
N ARG A 2 -11.69 14.35 8.33
CA ARG A 2 -12.73 13.30 8.45
C ARG A 2 -12.26 12.14 9.34
N TYR A 3 -10.95 11.87 9.33
CA TYR A 3 -10.30 10.84 10.12
C TYR A 3 -8.92 11.33 10.60
N SER A 4 -8.43 10.79 11.71
CA SER A 4 -7.09 11.14 12.22
C SER A 4 -5.99 10.59 11.31
N LEU A 5 -4.84 11.26 11.24
CA LEU A 5 -3.70 10.80 10.44
C LEU A 5 -3.23 9.39 10.85
N LEU A 6 -3.25 9.09 12.16
CA LEU A 6 -2.98 7.75 12.70
C LEU A 6 -3.90 6.68 12.13
N SER A 7 -5.22 6.97 12.09
CA SER A 7 -6.19 6.02 11.54
C SER A 7 -5.95 5.77 10.04
N ARG A 8 -5.48 6.78 9.30
CA ARG A 8 -5.11 6.64 7.88
C ARG A 8 -3.81 5.84 7.69
N PHE A 9 -2.79 6.07 8.51
CA PHE A 9 -1.56 5.27 8.51
C PHE A 9 -1.86 3.79 8.75
N ARG A 10 -2.66 3.49 9.78
CA ARG A 10 -3.15 2.13 10.05
C ARG A 10 -3.96 1.59 8.88
N GLY A 11 -4.79 2.44 8.26
CA GLY A 11 -5.60 2.10 7.09
C GLY A 11 -4.75 1.65 5.92
N VAL A 12 -3.64 2.33 5.62
CA VAL A 12 -2.70 1.95 4.56
C VAL A 12 -2.09 0.58 4.82
N LEU A 13 -1.47 0.37 5.99
CA LEU A 13 -0.71 -0.86 6.26
C LEU A 13 -1.60 -2.09 6.52
N VAL A 14 -2.75 -1.92 7.19
CA VAL A 14 -3.72 -3.01 7.37
C VAL A 14 -4.49 -3.25 6.09
N GLY A 15 -4.83 -2.18 5.37
CA GLY A 15 -5.55 -2.25 4.10
C GLY A 15 -4.74 -3.01 3.05
N SER A 16 -3.48 -2.65 2.83
CA SER A 16 -2.61 -3.35 1.87
C SER A 16 -2.53 -4.84 2.16
N PHE A 17 -2.31 -5.23 3.42
CA PHE A 17 -2.32 -6.62 3.85
C PHE A 17 -3.65 -7.34 3.52
N LEU A 18 -4.78 -6.72 3.84
CA LEU A 18 -6.09 -7.30 3.56
C LEU A 18 -6.33 -7.45 2.05
N GLY A 19 -5.95 -6.44 1.26
CA GLY A 19 -6.04 -6.50 -0.20
C GLY A 19 -5.23 -7.65 -0.77
N GLU A 20 -4.01 -7.83 -0.28
CA GLU A 20 -3.14 -8.93 -0.66
C GLU A 20 -3.75 -10.30 -0.34
N PHE A 21 -4.21 -10.47 0.90
CA PHE A 21 -4.81 -11.70 1.37
C PHE A 21 -6.10 -12.05 0.59
N LEU A 22 -6.93 -11.05 0.29
CA LEU A 22 -8.15 -11.25 -0.49
C LEU A 22 -7.85 -11.56 -1.96
N GLY A 23 -6.85 -10.91 -2.55
CA GLY A 23 -6.49 -11.09 -3.95
C GLY A 23 -5.79 -12.41 -4.28
N THR A 24 -5.26 -13.14 -3.29
CA THR A 24 -4.68 -14.50 -3.44
C THR A 24 -5.71 -15.62 -3.45
N GLY A 25 -7.01 -15.32 -3.28
CA GLY A 25 -8.05 -16.34 -3.22
C GLY A 25 -8.42 -16.78 -1.80
N GLY A 26 -8.17 -15.95 -0.78
CA GLY A 26 -8.71 -16.11 0.58
C GLY A 26 -10.25 -16.08 0.67
N LEU A 27 -10.95 -16.14 -0.46
CA LEU A 27 -12.40 -16.17 -0.61
C LEU A 27 -12.80 -17.46 -1.35
N TYR A 28 -13.61 -18.30 -0.73
CA TYR A 28 -14.49 -19.22 -1.46
C TYR A 28 -15.95 -18.76 -1.30
N GLU A 29 -16.62 -18.67 -2.45
CA GLU A 29 -17.97 -18.16 -2.79
C GLU A 29 -18.12 -16.65 -3.01
N PRO A 30 -18.17 -16.19 -4.28
CA PRO A 30 -18.51 -14.84 -4.63
C PRO A 30 -20.05 -14.70 -4.66
N VAL A 31 -20.65 -14.36 -3.53
CA VAL A 31 -21.96 -13.71 -3.53
C VAL A 31 -21.72 -12.24 -3.20
N LEU A 32 -21.95 -11.38 -4.21
CA LEU A 32 -21.98 -9.92 -4.08
C LEU A 32 -22.61 -9.52 -2.74
N GLY A 33 -21.81 -8.94 -1.85
CA GLY A 33 -22.27 -8.44 -0.55
C GLY A 33 -21.81 -9.23 0.69
N ASN A 34 -21.49 -10.52 0.57
CA ASN A 34 -21.16 -11.40 1.71
C ASN A 34 -19.71 -11.94 1.69
N CYS A 35 -18.73 -11.09 1.37
CA CYS A 35 -17.32 -11.45 1.52
C CYS A 35 -16.93 -11.51 3.01
N SER A 36 -17.05 -12.70 3.61
CA SER A 36 -16.47 -12.97 4.94
C SER A 36 -15.06 -13.54 4.76
N LEU A 37 -14.08 -13.00 5.49
CA LEU A 37 -12.73 -13.58 5.54
C LEU A 37 -12.85 -14.99 6.15
N LYS A 38 -12.71 -16.05 5.33
CA LYS A 38 -12.47 -17.39 5.87
C LYS A 38 -10.98 -17.54 6.13
N LEU A 39 -10.60 -17.52 7.40
CA LEU A 39 -9.24 -17.82 7.81
C LEU A 39 -8.89 -19.24 7.32
N PRO A 40 -7.78 -19.46 6.60
CA PRO A 40 -7.23 -20.79 6.47
C PRO A 40 -6.98 -21.34 7.88
N GLN A 41 -7.30 -22.62 8.12
CA GLN A 41 -6.92 -23.28 9.36
C GLN A 41 -5.39 -23.29 9.43
N LEU A 42 -4.79 -22.35 10.15
CA LEU A 42 -3.34 -22.31 10.33
C LEU A 42 -2.91 -23.55 11.12
N LYS A 43 -2.11 -24.41 10.48
CA LYS A 43 -1.20 -25.29 11.22
C LYS A 43 -0.03 -24.42 11.69
N GLU A 44 0.28 -24.47 12.98
CA GLU A 44 1.18 -23.57 13.73
C GLU A 44 2.65 -23.49 13.26
N SER A 45 3.02 -23.99 12.08
CA SER A 45 4.42 -24.24 11.72
C SER A 45 4.86 -23.77 10.33
N GLN A 46 4.17 -22.83 9.69
CA GLN A 46 4.61 -22.29 8.40
C GLN A 46 4.50 -20.76 8.36
N SER A 47 5.47 -20.13 7.69
CA SER A 47 5.45 -18.71 7.32
C SER A 47 4.06 -18.27 6.88
N HIS A 48 3.68 -17.03 7.25
CA HIS A 48 2.34 -16.48 7.09
C HIS A 48 1.73 -16.83 5.71
N PRO A 49 0.73 -17.73 5.64
CA PRO A 49 0.29 -18.28 4.37
C PRO A 49 -0.44 -17.19 3.56
N GLY A 50 0.19 -16.71 2.49
CA GLY A 50 -0.42 -15.82 1.49
C GLY A 50 0.18 -14.42 1.34
N LEU A 51 1.19 -14.04 2.12
CA LEU A 51 1.91 -12.78 1.93
C LEU A 51 2.93 -12.89 0.78
N SER A 52 3.02 -11.86 -0.06
CA SER A 52 4.16 -11.69 -0.96
C SER A 52 5.36 -11.14 -0.20
N GLY A 53 6.55 -11.46 -0.68
CA GLY A 53 7.80 -10.89 -0.14
C GLY A 53 7.82 -9.35 -0.19
N TRP A 54 7.00 -8.71 -1.02
CA TRP A 54 6.93 -7.24 -1.12
C TRP A 54 6.29 -6.59 0.09
N SER A 55 5.29 -7.23 0.70
CA SER A 55 4.70 -6.77 1.97
C SER A 55 5.67 -6.93 3.14
N GLU A 56 6.53 -7.96 3.10
CA GLU A 56 7.59 -8.14 4.09
C GLU A 56 8.72 -7.11 3.88
N ILE A 57 9.09 -6.81 2.62
CA ILE A 57 10.03 -5.72 2.30
C ILE A 57 9.50 -4.36 2.81
N ALA A 58 8.19 -4.10 2.69
CA ALA A 58 7.56 -2.91 3.25
C ALA A 58 7.64 -2.88 4.79
N ALA A 59 7.50 -4.03 5.46
CA ALA A 59 7.67 -4.15 6.90
C ALA A 59 9.11 -3.83 7.31
N CYS A 60 10.10 -4.43 6.64
CA CYS A 60 11.52 -4.13 6.85
C CYS A 60 11.84 -2.64 6.64
N GLY A 61 11.25 -2.01 5.63
CA GLY A 61 11.41 -0.57 5.37
C GLY A 61 10.81 0.29 6.49
N SER A 62 9.66 -0.11 7.02
CA SER A 62 9.06 0.56 8.19
C SER A 62 9.97 0.45 9.41
N GLU A 63 10.48 -0.73 9.70
CA GLU A 63 11.40 -0.96 10.82
C GLU A 63 12.71 -0.19 10.67
N SER A 64 13.26 -0.12 9.46
CA SER A 64 14.46 0.65 9.16
C SER A 64 14.25 2.14 9.43
N LEU A 65 13.15 2.71 8.93
CA LEU A 65 12.78 4.10 9.21
C LEU A 65 12.65 4.35 10.71
N ILE A 66 11.94 3.47 11.43
CA ILE A 66 11.75 3.56 12.88
C ILE A 66 13.09 3.52 13.62
N ARG A 67 13.95 2.54 13.29
CA ARG A 67 15.25 2.35 13.96
C ARG A 67 16.19 3.52 13.71
N CYS A 68 16.33 3.93 12.46
CA CYS A 68 17.31 4.95 12.06
C CYS A 68 16.81 6.36 12.35
N GLY A 69 15.51 6.54 12.60
CA GLY A 69 14.88 7.84 12.75
C GLY A 69 14.83 8.66 11.46
N ARG A 70 15.24 8.06 10.33
CA ARG A 70 15.37 8.66 9.00
C ARG A 70 15.39 7.56 7.95
N PHE A 71 15.23 7.95 6.69
CA PHE A 71 15.47 7.04 5.58
C PHE A 71 16.96 6.71 5.49
N ASP A 72 17.26 5.42 5.54
CA ASP A 72 18.61 4.86 5.44
C ASP A 72 18.55 3.62 4.52
N LEU A 73 19.02 3.80 3.28
CA LEU A 73 18.88 2.79 2.23
C LEU A 73 19.68 1.53 2.54
N GLU A 74 20.90 1.70 3.07
CA GLU A 74 21.79 0.59 3.41
C GLU A 74 21.19 -0.24 4.54
N ASP A 75 20.66 0.43 5.57
CA ASP A 75 19.97 -0.21 6.68
C ASP A 75 18.77 -1.07 6.24
N TRP A 76 17.96 -0.53 5.33
CA TRP A 76 16.81 -1.23 4.78
C TRP A 76 17.24 -2.46 3.96
N VAL A 77 18.17 -2.29 3.03
CA VAL A 77 18.71 -3.38 2.19
C VAL A 77 19.28 -4.51 3.05
N ASN A 78 20.09 -4.17 4.05
CA ASN A 78 20.69 -5.14 4.96
C ASN A 78 19.64 -5.95 5.74
N ARG A 79 18.50 -5.35 6.09
CA ARG A 79 17.37 -6.08 6.72
C ARG A 79 16.71 -7.03 5.73
N CYS A 80 16.33 -6.55 4.55
CA CYS A 80 15.64 -7.38 3.56
C CYS A 80 16.46 -8.61 3.13
N PHE A 81 17.79 -8.46 3.03
CA PHE A 81 18.69 -9.53 2.56
C PHE A 81 19.50 -10.18 3.69
N ALA A 82 19.10 -9.99 4.95
CA ALA A 82 19.73 -10.69 6.05
C ALA A 82 19.67 -12.22 5.82
N PRO A 83 20.72 -12.99 6.17
CA PRO A 83 20.80 -14.43 5.90
C PRO A 83 19.63 -15.25 6.44
N GLU A 84 18.96 -14.76 7.48
CA GLU A 84 17.81 -15.39 8.13
C GLU A 84 16.46 -15.08 7.45
N GLN A 85 16.37 -14.00 6.65
CA GLN A 85 15.11 -13.53 6.03
C GLN A 85 15.05 -13.83 4.52
N SER A 86 16.18 -13.75 3.80
CA SER A 86 16.31 -14.06 2.36
C SER A 86 15.12 -13.62 1.48
N LEU A 87 14.59 -12.42 1.74
CA LEU A 87 13.46 -11.87 0.99
C LEU A 87 13.95 -11.51 -0.41
N GLN A 88 13.51 -12.28 -1.41
CA GLN A 88 13.67 -12.08 -2.86
C GLN A 88 14.99 -11.41 -3.32
N SER A 89 15.90 -12.17 -3.96
CA SER A 89 17.15 -11.62 -4.52
C SER A 89 16.96 -10.30 -5.28
N PRO A 90 17.83 -9.28 -5.10
CA PRO A 90 17.78 -8.05 -5.89
C PRO A 90 18.04 -8.40 -7.35
N LYS A 91 16.96 -8.56 -8.10
CA LYS A 91 16.94 -8.77 -9.54
C LYS A 91 16.10 -7.63 -10.06
N ALA A 92 16.74 -6.70 -10.76
CA ALA A 92 16.17 -5.46 -11.25
C ALA A 92 15.10 -5.65 -12.35
N THR A 93 14.14 -6.51 -12.07
CA THR A 93 13.08 -7.01 -12.93
C THR A 93 11.74 -6.95 -12.20
N ALA A 94 11.68 -6.32 -11.03
CA ALA A 94 10.45 -6.18 -10.26
C ALA A 94 9.46 -5.26 -10.97
N ARG A 95 8.18 -5.61 -10.93
CA ARG A 95 7.13 -4.80 -11.54
C ARG A 95 6.89 -3.53 -10.73
N SER A 96 6.31 -2.52 -11.36
CA SER A 96 5.95 -1.27 -10.70
C SER A 96 5.02 -1.47 -9.52
N SER A 97 4.02 -2.36 -9.65
CA SER A 97 3.04 -2.65 -8.59
C SER A 97 3.68 -3.28 -7.36
N GLU A 98 4.60 -4.21 -7.57
CA GLU A 98 5.36 -4.88 -6.52
C GLU A 98 6.20 -3.89 -5.71
N VAL A 99 6.98 -3.05 -6.40
CA VAL A 99 7.81 -2.02 -5.75
C VAL A 99 6.93 -0.95 -5.09
N ALA A 100 5.77 -0.63 -5.65
CA ALA A 100 4.81 0.31 -5.03
C ALA A 100 4.35 -0.18 -3.65
N VAL A 101 4.18 -1.49 -3.44
CA VAL A 101 3.87 -2.06 -2.12
C VAL A 101 5.06 -1.88 -1.17
N ALA A 102 6.28 -2.19 -1.62
CA ALA A 102 7.48 -1.96 -0.81
C ALA A 102 7.67 -0.49 -0.40
N MET A 103 7.21 0.46 -1.22
CA MET A 103 7.38 1.90 -0.98
C MET A 103 6.31 2.53 -0.09
N LEU A 104 5.31 1.78 0.39
CA LEU A 104 4.29 2.29 1.32
C LEU A 104 4.88 3.00 2.56
N PRO A 105 5.96 2.53 3.21
CA PRO A 105 6.54 3.22 4.37
C PRO A 105 7.12 4.59 4.01
N ILE A 106 7.74 4.73 2.82
CA ILE A 106 8.24 6.03 2.32
C ILE A 106 7.06 6.96 2.05
N ALA A 107 6.00 6.45 1.41
CA ALA A 107 4.78 7.21 1.13
C ALA A 107 4.13 7.73 2.41
N LEU A 108 4.04 6.90 3.46
CA LEU A 108 3.57 7.31 4.78
C LEU A 108 4.50 8.34 5.42
N PHE A 109 5.81 8.11 5.44
CA PHE A 109 6.74 8.94 6.21
C PHE A 109 7.04 10.30 5.57
N PHE A 110 6.98 10.42 4.25
CA PHE A 110 7.28 11.68 3.53
C PHE A 110 6.05 12.32 2.86
N HIS A 111 4.84 11.97 3.29
CA HIS A 111 3.59 12.40 2.63
C HIS A 111 3.39 13.93 2.52
N GLU A 112 3.93 14.74 3.43
CA GLU A 112 3.77 16.20 3.37
C GLU A 112 4.76 16.90 2.42
N ASP A 113 5.94 16.31 2.19
CA ASP A 113 6.99 16.87 1.37
C ASP A 113 7.10 16.07 0.07
N VAL A 114 6.33 16.50 -0.93
CA VAL A 114 6.22 15.79 -2.22
C VAL A 114 7.55 15.72 -2.97
N VAL A 115 8.43 16.70 -2.77
CA VAL A 115 9.76 16.74 -3.40
C VAL A 115 10.65 15.69 -2.77
N LYS A 116 10.66 15.62 -1.43
CA LYS A 116 11.40 14.61 -0.69
C LYS A 116 10.83 13.21 -0.92
N LEU A 117 9.51 13.07 -0.95
CA LEU A 117 8.83 11.82 -1.29
C LEU A 117 9.31 11.28 -2.64
N ARG A 118 9.28 12.12 -3.69
CA ARG A 118 9.77 11.76 -5.02
C ARG A 118 11.19 11.24 -4.99
N ARG A 119 12.09 11.99 -4.33
CA ARG A 119 13.51 11.65 -4.24
C ARG A 119 13.72 10.30 -3.55
N GLN A 120 13.10 10.09 -2.39
CA GLN A 120 13.30 8.87 -1.59
C GLN A 120 12.67 7.64 -2.27
N VAL A 121 11.52 7.80 -2.93
CA VAL A 121 10.91 6.73 -3.71
C VAL A 121 11.82 6.31 -4.88
N LEU A 122 12.37 7.27 -5.62
CA LEU A 122 13.27 6.96 -6.74
C LEU A 122 14.57 6.30 -6.27
N GLU A 123 15.15 6.79 -5.19
CA GLU A 123 16.37 6.24 -4.59
C GLU A 123 16.18 4.79 -4.13
N ALA A 124 15.07 4.49 -3.44
CA ALA A 124 14.76 3.14 -3.00
C ALA A 124 14.32 2.21 -4.14
N ALA A 125 13.48 2.67 -5.07
CA ALA A 125 13.00 1.87 -6.18
C ALA A 125 14.14 1.40 -7.10
N ALA A 126 15.24 2.16 -7.19
CA ALA A 126 16.41 1.81 -7.97
C ALA A 126 17.09 0.48 -7.55
N ILE A 127 16.83 -0.02 -6.34
CA ILE A 127 17.30 -1.35 -5.89
C ILE A 127 16.66 -2.46 -6.75
N TRP A 128 15.38 -2.31 -7.08
CA TRP A 128 14.58 -3.36 -7.71
C TRP A 128 14.18 -3.04 -9.15
N GLN A 129 14.46 -1.82 -9.64
CA GLN A 129 14.14 -1.36 -10.99
C GLN A 129 15.30 -0.56 -11.59
N HIS A 130 15.69 -0.89 -12.83
CA HIS A 130 16.72 -0.13 -13.56
C HIS A 130 16.16 0.94 -14.49
N ASP A 131 14.91 0.82 -14.93
CA ASP A 131 14.30 1.72 -15.91
C ASP A 131 13.40 2.75 -15.21
N ALA A 132 13.69 4.03 -15.46
CA ALA A 132 12.93 5.16 -14.93
C ALA A 132 11.42 5.10 -15.29
N GLN A 133 11.06 4.49 -16.43
CA GLN A 133 9.65 4.29 -16.79
C GLN A 133 8.93 3.33 -15.83
N ILE A 134 9.63 2.36 -15.26
CA ILE A 134 9.05 1.39 -14.32
C ILE A 134 8.79 2.08 -12.97
N SER A 135 9.61 3.07 -12.59
CA SER A 135 9.45 3.79 -11.32
C SER A 135 8.31 4.81 -11.33
N GLU A 136 7.75 5.17 -12.48
CA GLU A 136 6.59 6.08 -12.55
C GLU A 136 5.35 5.51 -11.87
N GLY A 137 5.13 4.19 -11.95
CA GLY A 137 4.00 3.55 -11.27
C GLY A 137 4.12 3.65 -9.75
N VAL A 138 5.34 3.49 -9.25
CA VAL A 138 5.68 3.63 -7.84
C VAL A 138 5.42 5.06 -7.37
N LEU A 139 5.86 6.05 -8.15
CA LEU A 139 5.61 7.47 -7.88
C LEU A 139 4.12 7.81 -7.91
N ALA A 140 3.36 7.29 -8.87
CA ALA A 140 1.93 7.53 -9.00
C ALA A 140 1.17 7.06 -7.75
N MET A 141 1.48 5.85 -7.26
CA MET A 141 0.85 5.32 -6.05
C MET A 141 1.26 6.11 -4.80
N ALA A 142 2.56 6.39 -4.64
CA ALA A 142 3.06 7.15 -3.50
C ALA A 142 2.44 8.55 -3.41
N TYR A 143 2.26 9.21 -4.55
CA TYR A 143 1.61 10.51 -4.65
C TYR A 143 0.11 10.46 -4.37
N ALA A 144 -0.61 9.47 -4.90
CA ALA A 144 -2.04 9.30 -4.60
C ALA A 144 -2.28 9.08 -3.09
N ILE A 145 -1.44 8.27 -2.45
CA ILE A 145 -1.46 8.06 -1.00
C ILE A 145 -1.15 9.36 -0.26
N SER A 146 -0.15 10.14 -0.70
CA SER A 146 0.18 11.40 -0.03
C SER A 146 -0.94 12.43 -0.13
N LEU A 147 -1.64 12.52 -1.26
CA LEU A 147 -2.85 13.33 -1.41
C LEU A 147 -3.95 12.88 -0.43
N ALA A 148 -4.15 11.56 -0.28
CA ALA A 148 -5.17 11.03 0.64
C ALA A 148 -4.82 11.32 2.11
N LEU A 149 -3.56 11.20 2.50
CA LEU A 149 -3.08 11.47 3.87
C LEU A 149 -3.14 12.95 4.23
N THR A 150 -2.90 13.82 3.26
CA THR A 150 -2.97 15.29 3.43
C THR A 150 -4.36 15.87 3.22
N GLU A 151 -5.38 15.02 3.00
CA GLU A 151 -6.76 15.41 2.68
C GLU A 151 -6.89 16.33 1.45
N LYS A 152 -5.95 16.22 0.52
CA LYS A 152 -5.93 16.97 -0.76
C LYS A 152 -6.43 16.13 -1.94
N LEU A 153 -6.74 14.85 -1.72
CA LEU A 153 -7.25 13.97 -2.76
C LEU A 153 -8.65 14.43 -3.19
N ASP A 154 -8.74 14.80 -4.46
CA ASP A 154 -9.99 14.96 -5.19
C ASP A 154 -10.13 13.81 -6.18
N CYS A 155 -11.22 13.03 -6.11
CA CYS A 155 -11.41 11.86 -6.97
C CYS A 155 -11.45 12.25 -8.46
N ALA A 156 -12.14 13.35 -8.81
CA ALA A 156 -12.23 13.78 -10.21
C ALA A 156 -10.88 14.25 -10.76
N GLY A 157 -10.10 14.93 -9.93
CA GLY A 157 -8.76 15.42 -10.26
C GLY A 157 -7.61 14.43 -10.05
N LEU A 158 -7.83 13.25 -9.47
CA LEU A 158 -6.74 12.36 -9.03
C LEU A 158 -5.82 11.95 -10.19
N ILE A 159 -6.38 11.48 -11.30
CA ILE A 159 -5.59 11.07 -12.47
C ILE A 159 -4.89 12.27 -13.13
N PRO A 160 -5.57 13.39 -13.47
CA PRO A 160 -4.91 14.57 -14.00
C PRO A 160 -3.77 15.09 -13.12
N GLN A 161 -3.97 15.16 -11.80
CA GLN A 161 -2.94 15.60 -10.85
C GLN A 161 -1.77 14.61 -10.80
N THR A 162 -2.05 13.31 -10.84
CA THR A 162 -1.01 12.28 -10.85
C THR A 162 -0.16 12.36 -12.12
N ILE A 163 -0.77 12.52 -13.30
CA ILE A 163 -0.05 12.70 -14.56
C ILE A 163 0.81 13.97 -14.52
N ALA A 164 0.25 15.08 -14.03
CA ALA A 164 0.99 16.32 -13.86
C ALA A 164 2.20 16.17 -12.90
N TYR A 165 2.02 15.43 -11.80
CA TYR A 165 3.09 15.13 -10.86
C TYR A 165 4.22 14.30 -11.50
N LEU A 166 3.87 13.29 -12.31
CA LEU A 166 4.85 12.46 -13.03
C LEU A 166 5.70 13.29 -14.00
N GLY A 167 5.12 14.33 -14.62
CA GLY A 167 5.85 15.30 -15.45
C GLY A 167 6.23 14.80 -16.85
N THR A 168 5.93 13.54 -17.18
CA THR A 168 6.14 12.93 -18.50
C THR A 168 4.79 12.57 -19.12
N SER A 169 4.55 12.90 -20.38
CA SER A 169 3.24 12.67 -21.04
C SER A 169 3.19 11.46 -22.00
N LYS A 170 4.27 10.69 -22.13
CA LYS A 170 4.41 9.67 -23.19
C LYS A 170 4.76 8.27 -22.70
N THR A 171 4.52 7.97 -21.42
CA THR A 171 4.85 6.65 -20.88
C THR A 171 3.64 5.70 -20.95
N PRO A 172 3.89 4.37 -20.93
CA PRO A 172 2.80 3.39 -20.94
C PRO A 172 1.83 3.57 -19.79
N LEU A 173 2.32 3.94 -18.60
CA LEU A 173 1.47 4.19 -17.43
C LEU A 173 0.56 5.40 -17.64
N VAL A 174 1.09 6.51 -18.16
CA VAL A 174 0.29 7.72 -18.41
C VAL A 174 -0.83 7.41 -19.40
N GLN A 175 -0.54 6.66 -20.47
CA GLN A 175 -1.56 6.20 -21.42
C GLN A 175 -2.61 5.30 -20.76
N GLN A 176 -2.22 4.44 -19.82
CA GLN A 176 -3.18 3.64 -19.05
C GLN A 176 -4.06 4.53 -18.17
N LEU A 177 -3.48 5.50 -17.46
CA LEU A 177 -4.21 6.40 -16.57
C LEU A 177 -5.18 7.30 -17.35
N GLU A 178 -4.75 7.87 -18.48
CA GLU A 178 -5.63 8.63 -19.39
C GLU A 178 -6.80 7.78 -19.88
N LYS A 179 -6.52 6.51 -20.22
CA LYS A 179 -7.56 5.57 -20.64
C LYS A 179 -8.52 5.22 -19.51
N ILE A 180 -8.02 5.05 -18.29
CA ILE A 180 -8.85 4.84 -17.10
C ILE A 180 -9.74 6.05 -16.85
N GLN A 181 -9.23 7.28 -16.98
CA GLN A 181 -10.02 8.49 -16.82
C GLN A 181 -11.24 8.48 -17.75
N VAL A 182 -11.02 8.22 -19.04
CA VAL A 182 -12.10 8.15 -20.04
C VAL A 182 -13.10 7.05 -19.71
N LEU A 183 -12.63 5.86 -19.34
CA LEU A 183 -13.50 4.72 -19.02
C LEU A 183 -14.32 4.97 -17.76
N TRP A 184 -13.73 5.61 -16.75
CA TRP A 184 -14.39 5.99 -15.51
C TRP A 184 -15.47 7.05 -15.76
N GLU A 185 -15.17 8.10 -16.53
CA GLU A 185 -16.14 9.14 -16.92
C GLU A 185 -17.33 8.57 -17.72
N GLN A 186 -17.10 7.50 -18.49
CA GLN A 186 -18.15 6.80 -19.24
C GLN A 186 -18.97 5.83 -18.40
N GLY A 187 -18.61 5.62 -17.12
CA GLY A 187 -19.25 4.61 -16.27
C GLY A 187 -19.04 3.18 -16.78
N ALA A 188 -17.90 2.90 -17.42
CA ALA A 188 -17.57 1.56 -17.90
C ALA A 188 -17.55 0.56 -16.74
N SER A 189 -17.88 -0.70 -17.00
CA SER A 189 -17.79 -1.78 -16.00
C SER A 189 -16.34 -2.24 -15.80
N LEU A 190 -16.05 -2.90 -14.66
CA LEU A 190 -14.72 -3.46 -14.39
C LEU A 190 -14.25 -4.42 -15.49
N GLU A 191 -15.13 -5.28 -15.99
CA GLU A 191 -14.82 -6.23 -17.07
C GLU A 191 -14.49 -5.50 -18.38
N ALA A 192 -15.26 -4.47 -18.73
CA ALA A 192 -14.99 -3.64 -19.89
C ALA A 192 -13.62 -2.94 -19.73
N THR A 193 -13.37 -2.34 -18.58
CA THR A 193 -12.10 -1.65 -18.28
C THR A 193 -10.90 -2.58 -18.40
N VAL A 194 -10.93 -3.76 -17.77
CA VAL A 194 -9.87 -4.78 -17.88
C VAL A 194 -9.65 -5.17 -19.35
N THR A 195 -10.73 -5.43 -20.09
CA THR A 195 -10.68 -5.80 -21.51
C THR A 195 -10.04 -4.70 -22.36
N HIS A 196 -10.43 -3.44 -22.13
CA HIS A 196 -9.92 -2.29 -22.87
C HIS A 196 -8.45 -2.03 -22.55
N LEU A 197 -8.04 -2.09 -21.29
CA LEU A 197 -6.62 -1.98 -20.92
C LEU A 197 -5.82 -3.09 -21.59
N TYR A 198 -6.27 -4.34 -21.51
CA TYR A 198 -5.53 -5.48 -22.07
C TYR A 198 -5.39 -5.41 -23.60
N ARG A 199 -6.48 -5.15 -24.33
CA ARG A 199 -6.46 -5.04 -25.80
C ARG A 199 -5.60 -3.87 -26.30
N GLY A 200 -5.52 -2.78 -25.53
CA GLY A 200 -4.73 -1.60 -25.91
C GLY A 200 -3.22 -1.85 -25.99
N PHE A 201 -2.71 -2.87 -25.29
CA PHE A 201 -1.28 -3.16 -25.20
C PHE A 201 -0.86 -4.49 -25.84
N GLN A 202 -1.81 -5.26 -26.42
CA GLN A 202 -1.49 -6.38 -27.30
C GLN A 202 -1.19 -5.86 -28.72
N ARG A 203 0.09 -5.73 -29.09
CA ARG A 203 0.47 -5.49 -30.50
C ARG A 203 0.56 -6.84 -31.24
N PRO A 204 -0.11 -7.02 -32.40
CA PRO A 204 -0.21 -8.33 -33.08
C PRO A 204 1.11 -8.95 -33.57
N ASN A 205 2.27 -8.29 -33.48
CA ASN A 205 3.51 -8.71 -34.17
C ASN A 205 4.82 -8.51 -33.36
N GLN A 206 4.78 -8.44 -32.03
CA GLN A 206 6.01 -8.37 -31.22
C GLN A 206 6.27 -9.71 -30.50
N LEU A 207 7.39 -10.36 -30.86
CA LEU A 207 7.89 -11.60 -30.23
C LEU A 207 8.25 -11.42 -28.74
N PHE A 208 8.41 -10.17 -28.30
CA PHE A 208 8.63 -9.78 -26.91
C PHE A 208 7.58 -8.73 -26.56
N THR A 209 6.53 -9.13 -25.85
CA THR A 209 5.62 -8.18 -25.21
C THR A 209 6.31 -7.61 -23.96
N PRO A 210 6.55 -6.29 -23.86
CA PRO A 210 6.96 -5.72 -22.58
C PRO A 210 5.86 -6.06 -21.56
N VAL A 211 6.25 -6.62 -20.42
CA VAL A 211 5.35 -6.96 -19.30
C VAL A 211 4.72 -5.66 -18.81
N THR A 212 3.58 -5.31 -19.40
CA THR A 212 2.89 -4.07 -19.10
C THR A 212 2.07 -4.32 -17.85
N ASP A 213 2.58 -3.85 -16.71
CA ASP A 213 1.89 -3.94 -15.43
C ASP A 213 0.71 -2.96 -15.40
N ILE A 214 -0.51 -3.48 -15.57
CA ILE A 214 -1.74 -2.69 -15.50
C ILE A 214 -2.34 -2.64 -14.07
N SER A 215 -1.69 -3.27 -13.08
CA SER A 215 -2.26 -3.43 -11.73
C SER A 215 -2.45 -2.09 -11.03
N ILE A 216 -1.54 -1.14 -11.25
CA ILE A 216 -1.64 0.22 -10.69
C ILE A 216 -2.82 0.97 -11.33
N ALA A 217 -2.95 0.95 -12.66
CA ALA A 217 -4.06 1.60 -13.34
C ALA A 217 -5.42 0.99 -12.93
N LEU A 218 -5.49 -0.34 -12.79
CA LEU A 218 -6.69 -1.02 -12.27
C LEU A 218 -6.99 -0.68 -10.82
N ALA A 219 -5.97 -0.52 -9.96
CA ALA A 219 -6.16 -0.08 -8.58
C ALA A 219 -6.74 1.34 -8.51
N PHE A 220 -6.25 2.27 -9.35
CA PHE A 220 -6.83 3.61 -9.50
C PHE A 220 -8.29 3.52 -9.93
N TYR A 221 -8.61 2.75 -10.96
CA TYR A 221 -9.98 2.58 -11.43
C TYR A 221 -10.90 2.01 -10.34
N CYS A 222 -10.51 0.92 -9.67
CA CYS A 222 -11.33 0.31 -8.62
C CYS A 222 -11.56 1.25 -7.43
N PHE A 223 -10.57 2.09 -7.10
CA PHE A 223 -10.73 3.12 -6.08
C PHE A 223 -11.67 4.23 -6.53
N LEU A 224 -11.47 4.80 -7.72
CA LEU A 224 -12.25 5.92 -8.24
C LEU A 224 -13.72 5.58 -8.49
N ASP A 225 -14.00 4.33 -8.83
CA ASP A 225 -15.36 3.86 -9.05
C ASP A 225 -16.18 3.78 -7.75
N THR A 226 -15.53 3.44 -6.63
CA THR A 226 -16.18 3.31 -5.31
C THR A 226 -15.30 3.84 -4.17
N PRO A 227 -14.97 5.16 -4.14
CA PRO A 227 -13.93 5.70 -3.28
C PRO A 227 -14.32 5.69 -1.79
N GLU A 228 -15.62 5.79 -1.50
CA GLU A 228 -16.19 5.87 -0.15
C GLU A 228 -16.47 4.50 0.49
N ASP A 229 -16.39 3.41 -0.30
CA ASP A 229 -16.66 2.05 0.18
C ASP A 229 -15.41 1.18 0.02
N PHE A 230 -14.68 1.03 1.13
CA PHE A 230 -13.47 0.19 1.19
C PHE A 230 -13.76 -1.26 0.79
N ARG A 231 -14.85 -1.85 1.30
CA ARG A 231 -15.19 -3.25 0.99
C ARG A 231 -15.40 -3.41 -0.51
N LEU A 232 -16.16 -2.51 -1.11
CA LEU A 232 -16.48 -2.58 -2.53
C LEU A 232 -15.25 -2.33 -3.42
N CYS A 233 -14.40 -1.33 -3.15
CA CYS A 233 -13.16 -1.12 -3.93
C CYS A 233 -12.27 -2.36 -3.90
N VAL A 234 -12.02 -2.90 -2.71
CA VAL A 234 -11.09 -4.03 -2.55
C VAL A 234 -11.67 -5.32 -3.13
N SER A 235 -12.96 -5.58 -2.93
CA SER A 235 -13.62 -6.72 -3.57
C SER A 235 -13.58 -6.62 -5.09
N ARG A 236 -13.86 -5.45 -5.68
CA ARG A 236 -13.73 -5.24 -7.14
C ARG A 236 -12.30 -5.49 -7.62
N ALA A 237 -11.31 -4.94 -6.93
CA ALA A 237 -9.90 -5.14 -7.27
C ALA A 237 -9.48 -6.62 -7.20
N SER A 238 -9.94 -7.36 -6.19
CA SER A 238 -9.67 -8.80 -6.05
C SER A 238 -10.33 -9.65 -7.15
N LEU A 239 -11.46 -9.18 -7.70
CA LEU A 239 -12.21 -9.85 -8.76
C LEU A 239 -11.79 -9.43 -10.17
N SER A 240 -10.74 -8.61 -10.33
CA SER A 240 -10.26 -8.13 -11.64
C SER A 240 -9.73 -9.26 -12.54
N ARG A 241 -9.41 -10.43 -11.96
CA ARG A 241 -8.80 -11.62 -12.60
C ARG A 241 -7.42 -11.38 -13.24
N TYR A 242 -6.91 -10.15 -13.20
CA TYR A 242 -5.57 -9.79 -13.65
C TYR A 242 -4.75 -9.33 -12.45
N GLN A 243 -3.70 -10.08 -12.11
CA GLN A 243 -2.83 -9.80 -10.95
C GLN A 243 -3.65 -9.32 -9.74
N SER A 244 -4.70 -10.09 -9.41
CA SER A 244 -5.73 -9.73 -8.43
C SER A 244 -5.13 -9.38 -7.07
N GLN A 245 -4.08 -10.11 -6.67
CA GLN A 245 -3.29 -9.82 -5.47
C GLN A 245 -2.76 -8.40 -5.49
N MET A 246 -1.89 -8.03 -6.44
CA MET A 246 -1.27 -6.70 -6.47
C MET A 246 -2.28 -5.57 -6.68
N THR A 247 -3.27 -5.78 -7.55
CA THR A 247 -4.34 -4.81 -7.78
C THR A 247 -5.13 -4.55 -6.49
N ALA A 248 -5.49 -5.60 -5.76
CA ALA A 248 -6.22 -5.49 -4.50
C ALA A 248 -5.36 -4.88 -3.38
N THR A 249 -4.09 -5.28 -3.24
CA THR A 249 -3.14 -4.69 -2.29
C THR A 249 -3.06 -3.17 -2.46
N LEU A 250 -2.91 -2.71 -3.71
CA LEU A 250 -2.77 -1.29 -4.02
C LEU A 250 -4.10 -0.52 -3.88
N CYS A 251 -5.25 -1.06 -4.34
CA CYS A 251 -6.57 -0.43 -4.10
C CYS A 251 -6.82 -0.29 -2.60
N ALA A 252 -6.51 -1.33 -1.83
CA ALA A 252 -6.71 -1.36 -0.39
C ALA A 252 -5.78 -0.40 0.36
N ALA A 253 -4.53 -0.23 -0.09
CA ALA A 253 -3.61 0.76 0.45
C ALA A 253 -4.16 2.20 0.24
N LEU A 254 -4.54 2.54 -0.99
CA LEU A 254 -5.08 3.85 -1.34
C LEU A 254 -6.43 4.13 -0.66
N SER A 255 -7.34 3.16 -0.72
CA SER A 255 -8.64 3.25 -0.03
C SER A 255 -8.46 3.30 1.49
N GLY A 256 -7.46 2.62 2.04
CA GLY A 256 -7.09 2.70 3.46
C GLY A 256 -6.54 4.08 3.84
N ALA A 257 -5.76 4.73 2.97
CA ALA A 257 -5.34 6.12 3.18
C ALA A 257 -6.54 7.09 3.17
N TYR A 258 -7.50 6.86 2.27
CA TYR A 258 -8.66 7.73 2.05
C TYR A 258 -9.77 7.53 3.10
N ASN A 259 -10.14 6.29 3.39
CA ASN A 259 -11.23 5.90 4.30
C ASN A 259 -10.75 5.61 5.73
N SER A 260 -9.44 5.60 5.97
CA SER A 260 -8.80 5.16 7.21
C SER A 260 -9.05 3.69 7.56
N VAL A 261 -8.40 3.21 8.63
CA VAL A 261 -8.69 1.91 9.23
C VAL A 261 -10.16 1.77 9.65
N LEU A 262 -10.85 2.88 9.94
CA LEU A 262 -12.27 2.87 10.35
C LEU A 262 -13.20 2.45 9.21
N GLY A 263 -12.84 2.76 7.96
CA GLY A 263 -13.58 2.33 6.77
C GLY A 263 -13.42 0.84 6.44
N ILE A 264 -12.41 0.16 7.02
CA ILE A 264 -12.22 -1.28 6.82
C ILE A 264 -13.31 -2.06 7.59
N PRO A 265 -13.98 -3.04 6.97
CA PRO A 265 -14.97 -3.88 7.63
C PRO A 265 -14.45 -4.50 8.93
N VAL A 266 -15.29 -4.48 9.97
CA VAL A 266 -14.91 -4.94 11.32
C VAL A 266 -14.49 -6.41 11.31
N ASP A 267 -15.22 -7.26 10.60
CA ASP A 267 -14.93 -8.68 10.44
C ASP A 267 -13.56 -8.91 9.80
N TRP A 268 -13.18 -8.08 8.82
CA TRP A 268 -11.86 -8.16 8.19
C TRP A 268 -10.75 -7.72 9.14
N ARG A 269 -10.95 -6.64 9.91
CA ARG A 269 -9.98 -6.21 10.94
C ARG A 269 -9.78 -7.27 12.01
N LEU A 270 -10.86 -7.87 12.49
CA LEU A 270 -10.78 -8.95 13.48
C LEU A 270 -10.07 -10.18 12.90
N GLY A 271 -10.34 -10.53 11.65
CA GLY A 271 -9.61 -11.60 10.94
C GLY A 271 -8.11 -11.32 10.86
N ALA A 272 -7.72 -10.11 10.43
CA ALA A 272 -6.32 -9.70 10.38
C ALA A 272 -5.63 -9.74 11.75
N ASN A 273 -6.32 -9.30 12.80
CA ASN A 273 -5.79 -9.32 14.16
C ASN A 273 -5.61 -10.75 14.69
N ARG A 274 -6.53 -11.68 14.37
CA ARG A 274 -6.38 -13.10 14.72
C ARG A 274 -5.16 -13.76 14.08
N LEU A 275 -4.73 -13.26 12.92
CA LEU A 275 -3.51 -13.69 12.25
C LEU A 275 -2.24 -13.05 12.84
N GLY A 276 -2.34 -12.16 13.83
CA GLY A 276 -1.23 -11.40 14.40
C GLY A 276 -0.74 -10.25 13.50
N ILE A 277 -0.72 -10.46 12.18
CA ILE A 277 -0.23 -9.49 11.18
C ILE A 277 -1.00 -8.16 11.26
N GLY A 278 -2.32 -8.18 11.49
CA GLY A 278 -3.10 -6.95 11.65
C GLY A 278 -2.65 -6.09 12.83
N ILE A 279 -2.24 -6.72 13.92
CA ILE A 279 -1.72 -6.03 15.12
C ILE A 279 -0.31 -5.49 14.82
N GLU A 280 0.55 -6.31 14.22
CA GLU A 280 1.90 -5.92 13.82
C GLU A 280 1.88 -4.69 12.89
N ARG A 281 1.04 -4.72 11.84
CA ARG A 281 0.91 -3.61 10.89
C ARG A 281 0.35 -2.33 11.54
N GLN A 282 -0.53 -2.46 12.54
CA GLN A 282 -0.98 -1.31 13.34
C GLN A 282 0.15 -0.73 14.20
N GLN A 283 0.94 -1.58 14.85
CA GLN A 283 2.08 -1.12 15.66
C GLN A 283 3.15 -0.43 14.80
N LEU A 284 3.43 -0.93 13.59
CA LEU A 284 4.32 -0.26 12.65
C LEU A 284 3.78 1.11 12.24
N ALA A 285 2.49 1.21 11.93
CA ALA A 285 1.83 2.49 11.62
C ALA A 285 1.95 3.50 12.77
N ASP A 286 1.72 3.05 14.01
CA ASP A 286 1.80 3.89 15.21
C ASP A 286 3.22 4.43 15.42
N LYS A 287 4.23 3.55 15.33
CA LYS A 287 5.64 3.91 15.50
C LYS A 287 6.13 4.83 14.38
N LEU A 288 5.72 4.58 13.13
CA LEU A 288 6.04 5.45 11.99
C LEU A 288 5.46 6.85 12.18
N LEU A 289 4.19 6.96 12.60
CA LEU A 289 3.58 8.25 12.85
C LEU A 289 4.26 8.97 14.03
N ALA A 290 4.53 8.26 15.13
CA ALA A 290 5.21 8.83 16.29
C ALA A 290 6.56 9.43 15.87
N LEU A 291 7.37 8.66 15.14
CA LEU A 291 8.65 9.13 14.62
C LEU A 291 8.48 10.34 13.69
N TRP A 292 7.55 10.28 12.74
CA TRP A 292 7.28 11.37 11.80
C TRP A 292 6.87 12.66 12.53
N SER A 293 6.04 12.54 13.56
CA SER A 293 5.59 13.67 14.39
C SER A 293 6.67 14.23 15.33
N GLY A 294 7.88 13.67 15.33
CA GLY A 294 8.96 14.04 16.23
C GLY A 294 8.78 13.54 17.67
N VAL A 295 7.78 12.69 17.92
CA VAL A 295 7.59 12.00 19.19
C VAL A 295 8.55 10.82 19.22
N TYR A 296 9.75 11.08 19.75
CA TYR A 296 10.66 10.00 20.10
C TYR A 296 9.99 9.16 21.18
N SER A 297 9.93 7.84 20.97
CA SER A 297 9.49 6.92 22.01
C SER A 297 10.42 7.08 23.20
N ILE A 298 9.92 7.75 24.24
CA ILE A 298 10.40 7.66 25.60
C ILE A 298 10.50 6.16 25.89
N SER A 299 11.70 5.66 26.20
CA SER A 299 11.93 4.24 26.43
C SER A 299 10.95 3.71 27.49
N GLU A 300 10.53 2.45 27.39
CA GLU A 300 9.63 1.81 28.37
C GLU A 300 10.13 1.95 29.82
N GLN A 301 11.45 2.15 30.00
CA GLN A 301 12.09 2.46 31.28
C GLN A 301 11.69 3.82 31.88
N GLN A 302 11.47 4.86 31.07
CA GLN A 302 11.03 6.17 31.55
C GLN A 302 9.52 6.20 31.85
N GLN A 303 8.73 5.32 31.22
CA GLN A 303 7.29 5.24 31.47
C GLN A 303 6.96 4.64 32.84
N GLN A 304 7.84 3.77 33.38
CA GLN A 304 7.76 3.29 34.77
C GLN A 304 8.19 4.36 35.80
N GLN A 305 9.09 5.27 35.44
CA GLN A 305 9.48 6.39 36.32
C GLN A 305 8.42 7.48 36.41
N ILE A 306 7.62 7.71 35.37
CA ILE A 306 6.55 8.72 35.39
C ILE A 306 5.32 8.23 36.19
N LEU A 307 5.09 6.91 36.28
CA LEU A 307 4.01 6.32 37.09
C LEU A 307 4.35 6.15 38.58
N SER A 308 5.58 6.46 38.99
CA SER A 308 6.02 6.42 40.40
C SER A 308 6.05 7.83 41.01
N VAL A 309 4.96 8.58 40.87
CA VAL A 309 4.69 9.73 41.76
C VAL A 309 4.02 9.20 43.02
N ALA A 310 4.82 9.00 44.06
CA ALA A 310 4.33 8.61 45.39
C ALA A 310 3.34 9.66 45.92
N ALA A 311 2.19 9.19 46.43
CA ALA A 311 1.20 10.03 47.09
C ALA A 311 1.84 10.80 48.28
N PRO A 312 1.50 12.09 48.48
CA PRO A 312 2.00 12.86 49.61
C PRO A 312 1.48 12.24 50.91
N ARG A 313 2.39 11.99 51.85
CA ARG A 313 2.08 11.53 53.21
C ARG A 313 1.11 12.49 53.89
N GLU A 314 -0.02 11.98 54.37
CA GLU A 314 -0.86 12.66 55.34
C GLU A 314 -0.04 12.98 56.60
N ILE A 315 -0.03 14.25 56.99
CA ILE A 315 0.52 14.71 58.26
C ILE A 315 -0.60 14.58 59.30
N ARG A 316 -0.33 13.79 60.36
CA ARG A 316 -1.13 13.75 61.59
C ARG A 316 -0.88 14.98 62.45
#